data_AF-A0A661HQW6-F1
#
_entry.id   AF-A0A661HQW6-F1
#
_cell.length_a   1.000
_cell.length_b   1.000
_cell.length_c   1.000
_cell.angle_alpha   90.00
_cell.angle_beta   90.00
_cell.angle_gamma   90.00
#
_symmetry.space_group_name_H-M   'P 1'
#
loop_
_entity.id
_entity.type
_entity.pdbx_description
1 polymer ?
#
loop_
_entity_poly.entity_id
_entity_poly.type
_entity_poly.pdbx_seq_one_letter_code
_entity_poly.pdbx_strand_id
1 'polypeptide(L)' 'MDVIQKELQSRKAEIHTAMDLLFKANMKITDWDVPEADDHEAAAILVQMMLESLDKIKADIAAGAYDYY' A
#
# COMPACT_ATOMS: atom_id res chain seq x y z
N MET A 1 14.17 -17.15 -14.45
CA MET A 1 13.31 -16.59 -13.39
C MET A 1 12.85 -17.75 -12.54
N ASP A 2 12.93 -17.57 -11.22
CA ASP A 2 12.38 -18.52 -10.25
C ASP A 2 10.86 -18.66 -10.41
N VAL A 3 10.29 -19.82 -10.07
CA VAL A 3 8.85 -20.12 -10.24
C VAL A 3 8.00 -19.13 -9.44
N ILE A 4 8.47 -18.77 -8.24
CA ILE A 4 7.82 -17.78 -7.36
C ILE A 4 7.87 -16.39 -8.01
N GLN A 5 9.02 -15.99 -8.54
CA GLN A 5 9.16 -14.70 -9.23
C GLN A 5 8.20 -14.58 -10.43
N LYS A 6 8.05 -15.65 -11.22
CA LYS A 6 7.14 -15.66 -12.38
C LYS A 6 5.66 -15.57 -11.96
N GLU A 7 5.29 -16.29 -10.91
CA GLU A 7 3.92 -16.26 -10.34
C GLU A 7 3.60 -14.86 -9.81
N LEU A 8 4.46 -14.29 -8.97
CA LEU A 8 4.23 -12.96 -8.39
C LEU A 8 4.28 -11.84 -9.43
N GLN A 9 5.13 -11.96 -10.44
CA GLN A 9 5.19 -10.99 -11.52
C GLN A 9 3.90 -10.97 -12.35
N SER A 10 3.18 -12.10 -12.45
CA SER A 10 1.87 -12.15 -13.09
C SER A 10 0.81 -11.33 -12.35
N ARG A 11 0.94 -11.19 -11.03
CA ARG A 11 0.02 -10.41 -10.17
C ARG A 11 0.44 -8.95 -10.00
N LYS A 12 1.59 -8.54 -10.53
CA LYS A 12 2.13 -7.18 -10.33
C LYS A 12 1.12 -6.08 -10.67
N ALA A 13 0.40 -6.23 -11.78
CA ALA A 13 -0.61 -5.26 -12.20
C ALA A 13 -1.81 -5.19 -11.23
N GLU A 14 -2.23 -6.34 -10.70
CA GLU A 14 -3.31 -6.43 -9.72
C GLU A 14 -2.89 -5.81 -8.39
N ILE A 15 -1.66 -6.06 -7.94
CA ILE A 15 -1.10 -5.46 -6.72
C ILE A 15 -1.04 -3.93 -6.84
N HIS A 16 -0.58 -3.39 -7.97
CA HIS A 16 -0.58 -1.93 -8.18
C HIS A 16 -1.99 -1.35 -8.18
N THR A 17 -2.95 -2.04 -8.81
CA THR A 17 -4.36 -1.64 -8.81
C THR A 17 -4.94 -1.62 -7.39
N ALA A 18 -4.66 -2.66 -6.60
CA ALA A 18 -5.13 -2.73 -5.21
C ALA A 18 -4.57 -1.60 -4.35
N MET A 19 -3.29 -1.25 -4.52
CA MET A 19 -2.67 -0.13 -3.81
C MET A 19 -3.29 1.22 -4.20
N ASP A 20 -3.56 1.44 -5.49
CA ASP A 20 -4.21 2.65 -5.99
C ASP A 20 -5.66 2.77 -5.47
N LEU A 21 -6.40 1.65 -5.42
CA LEU A 21 -7.75 1.62 -4.85
C LEU A 21 -7.74 1.94 -3.35
N LEU A 22 -6.79 1.39 -2.59
CA LEU A 22 -6.64 1.68 -1.17
C LEU A 22 -6.36 3.17 -0.95
N PHE A 23 -5.42 3.75 -1.70
CA PHE A 23 -5.10 5.18 -1.61
C PHE A 23 -6.32 6.05 -1.93
N LYS A 24 -6.98 5.81 -3.07
CA LYS A 24 -8.15 6.60 -3.51
C LYS A 24 -9.34 6.48 -2.57
N ALA A 25 -9.56 5.31 -1.97
CA ALA A 25 -10.61 5.13 -0.98
C ALA A 25 -10.38 6.03 0.24
N ASN A 26 -9.14 6.16 0.70
CA ASN A 26 -8.81 7.02 1.84
C ASN A 26 -8.85 8.50 1.47
N MET A 27 -8.39 8.91 0.28
CA MET A 27 -8.56 10.28 -0.21
C MET A 27 -10.04 10.69 -0.21
N LYS A 28 -10.95 9.83 -0.72
CA LYS A 28 -12.40 10.13 -0.71
C LYS A 28 -12.98 10.30 0.69
N ILE A 29 -12.49 9.53 1.67
CA ILE A 29 -12.90 9.69 3.07
C ILE A 29 -12.41 11.05 3.59
N THR A 30 -11.16 11.42 3.29
CA THR A 30 -10.62 12.74 3.64
C THR A 30 -11.44 13.87 3.03
N ASP A 31 -11.83 13.78 1.76
CA ASP A 31 -12.68 14.79 1.10
C ASP A 31 -14.07 14.89 1.74
N TRP A 32 -14.61 13.77 2.28
CA TRP A 32 -15.89 13.77 2.98
C TRP A 32 -15.80 14.36 4.38
N ASP A 33 -14.73 14.06 5.10
CA ASP A 33 -14.53 14.47 6.49
C ASP A 33 -13.97 15.91 6.58
N VAL A 34 -13.18 16.33 5.60
CA VAL A 34 -12.53 17.65 5.50
C VAL A 34 -12.61 18.18 4.06
N PRO A 35 -13.76 18.69 3.61
CA PRO A 35 -13.97 19.13 2.23
C PRO A 35 -13.07 20.28 1.77
N GLU A 36 -12.53 21.07 2.69
CA GLU A 36 -11.60 22.18 2.42
C GLU A 36 -10.12 21.77 2.52
N ALA A 37 -9.82 20.48 2.66
CA ALA A 37 -8.44 20.00 2.73
C ALA A 37 -7.66 20.32 1.44
N ASP A 38 -6.36 20.57 1.59
CA ASP A 38 -5.44 20.57 0.45
C ASP A 38 -5.18 19.11 0.03
N ASP A 39 -5.75 18.71 -1.10
CA ASP A 39 -5.62 17.36 -1.68
C ASP A 39 -4.16 16.90 -1.76
N HIS A 40 -3.22 17.81 -2.05
CA HIS A 40 -1.81 17.46 -2.20
C HIS A 40 -1.17 17.14 -0.85
N GLU A 41 -1.46 17.95 0.18
CA GLU A 41 -0.99 17.69 1.54
C GLU A 41 -1.58 16.38 2.08
N ALA A 42 -2.89 16.18 1.92
CA ALA A 42 -3.57 14.95 2.31
C ALA A 42 -2.98 13.72 1.62
N ALA A 43 -2.75 13.79 0.31
CA ALA A 43 -2.13 12.72 -0.46
C ALA A 43 -0.73 12.37 0.04
N ALA A 44 0.10 13.37 0.32
CA ALA A 44 1.46 13.16 0.83
C ALA A 44 1.46 12.46 2.19
N ILE A 45 0.60 12.90 3.11
CA ILE A 45 0.46 12.29 4.45
C ILE A 45 -0.07 10.85 4.35
N LEU A 46 -1.08 10.61 3.51
CA LEU A 46 -1.63 9.26 3.30
C LEU A 46 -0.60 8.30 2.75
N VAL A 47 0.17 8.70 1.72
CA VAL A 47 1.23 7.86 1.16
C VAL A 47 2.31 7.56 2.22
N GLN A 48 2.67 8.53 3.05
CA GLN A 48 3.62 8.32 4.14
C GLN A 48 3.13 7.26 5.13
N MET A 49 1.85 7.28 5.54
CA MET A 49 1.26 6.26 6.41
C MET A 49 1.19 4.87 5.74
N MET A 50 0.94 4.82 4.44
CA MET A 50 0.99 3.56 3.67
C MET A 50 2.41 2.99 3.63
N LEU A 51 3.43 3.83 3.47
CA LEU A 51 4.84 3.42 3.50
C LEU A 51 5.25 2.88 4.86
N GLU A 52 4.86 3.53 5.95
CA GLU A 52 5.13 3.05 7.31
C GLU A 52 4.53 1.66 7.56
N SER A 53 3.35 1.39 7.00
CA SER A 53 2.71 0.07 7.08
C SER A 53 3.47 -0.98 6.26
N LEU A 54 3.94 -0.62 5.07
CA LEU A 54 4.80 -1.50 4.26
C LEU A 54 6.14 -1.79 4.94
N ASP A 55 6.72 -0.81 5.63
CA ASP A 55 7.98 -0.99 6.35
C ASP A 55 7.84 -1.94 7.54
N LYS A 56 6.68 -1.93 8.22
CA LYS A 56 6.36 -2.95 9.23
C LYS A 56 6.31 -4.35 8.61
N ILE A 57 5.62 -4.52 7.48
CA ILE A 57 5.57 -5.82 6.78
C ILE A 57 6.98 -6.29 6.38
N LYS A 58 7.84 -5.38 5.90
CA LYS A 58 9.24 -5.72 5.60
C LYS A 58 10.00 -6.19 6.85
N ALA A 59 9.80 -5.51 7.99
CA ALA A 59 10.41 -5.90 9.25
C ALA A 59 9.93 -7.29 9.71
N ASP A 60 8.63 -7.57 9.57
CA ASP A 60 8.02 -8.86 9.91
C ASP A 60 8.58 -9.99 9.02
N ILE A 61 8.75 -9.74 7.71
CA ILE A 61 9.44 -10.68 6.80
C ILE A 61 10.87 -10.93 7.26
N ALA A 62 11.63 -9.88 7.57
CA ALA A 62 13.01 -10.03 8.04
C ALA A 62 13.11 -10.77 9.38
N ALA A 63 12.07 -10.70 10.21
CA ALA A 63 11.95 -11.42 11.48
C ALA A 63 11.47 -12.88 11.31
N GLY A 64 11.16 -13.32 10.10
CA GLY A 64 10.68 -14.68 9.82
C GLY A 64 9.19 -14.90 10.18
N ALA A 65 8.41 -13.83 10.37
CA ALA A 65 7.00 -13.92 10.77
C ALA A 65 6.13 -14.68 9.74
N TYR A 66 6.60 -14.78 8.50
CA TYR A 66 5.90 -15.43 7.39
C TYR A 66 6.58 -16.71 6.88
N ASP A 67 7.61 -17.22 7.57
CA ASP A 67 8.37 -18.40 7.10
C ASP A 67 7.53 -19.68 6.97
N TYR A 68 6.35 -19.70 7.60
CA TYR A 68 5.40 -20.81 7.60
C TYR A 68 3.96 -20.39 7.27
N TYR A 69 3.81 -19.26 6.56
CA TYR A 69 2.50 -18.70 6.19
C TYR A 69 1.81 -19.50 5.08
#